data_AF-A1SG16-F1
#
_entry.id   AF-A1SG16-F1
#
_cell.length_a   1.000
_cell.length_b   1.000
_cell.length_c   1.000
_cell.angle_alpha   90.00
_cell.angle_beta   90.00
_cell.angle_gamma   90.00
#
_symmetry.space_group_name_H-M   'P 1'
#
loop_
_entity.id
_entity.type
_entity.pdbx_description
1 polymer ?
#
loop_
_entity_poly.entity_id
_entity_poly.type
_entity_poly.pdbx_seq_one_letter_code
_entity_poly.pdbx_strand_id
1 'polypeptide(L)'
;MAQPEKEEVRVQVDGRTLTISNLYKVLYPRTGTTKGEVLNYYAQVAPTLLPHLAGRCVTRIRWPHGVHEGSFFEKNAPAGTPSWVRTAEVPTTGSRAQSSSDTLVFPIIEDLATLTWLVNLAALELHVHQWTVDRSGRPRGADRVVVDLDPGEPAGLHECCRVALMVRDRLAERGLAAKPVTSGSKGLHLYADLPERVPSEDSSALAKAVAEELQGEHPALVTATMTKARRAGKVFLDWSQNAGSKTTVSPYSLRGRELPTVATPLAWAEVEAGAQDPMALRQFRFDEVLERVQEHGDLFAGPR
;
A
#
# COMPACT_ATOMS: atom_id res chain seq x y z
N MET A 1 -32.08 -20.04 15.91
CA MET A 1 -30.73 -19.90 16.48
C MET A 1 -30.53 -18.45 16.83
N ALA A 2 -30.28 -18.12 18.11
CA ALA A 2 -29.97 -16.76 18.52
C ALA A 2 -28.69 -16.31 17.80
N GLN A 3 -28.67 -15.10 17.25
CA GLN A 3 -27.43 -14.49 16.79
C GLN A 3 -26.47 -14.42 17.98
N PRO A 4 -25.19 -14.83 17.86
CA PRO A 4 -24.24 -14.64 18.93
C PRO A 4 -24.23 -13.15 19.31
N GLU A 5 -24.31 -12.89 20.61
CA GLU A 5 -24.34 -11.53 21.14
C GLU A 5 -23.12 -10.77 20.62
N LYS A 6 -23.37 -9.60 20.03
CA LYS A 6 -22.31 -8.81 19.39
C LYS A 6 -21.41 -8.27 20.49
N GLU A 7 -20.25 -8.89 20.66
CA GLU A 7 -19.27 -8.48 21.66
C GLU A 7 -18.70 -7.12 21.25
N GLU A 8 -19.14 -6.07 21.92
CA GLU A 8 -18.72 -4.69 21.73
C GLU A 8 -17.90 -4.24 22.93
N VAL A 9 -16.73 -3.64 22.65
CA VAL A 9 -15.81 -3.11 23.65
C VAL A 9 -15.61 -1.64 23.38
N ARG A 10 -15.75 -0.81 24.41
CA ARG A 10 -15.40 0.61 24.33
C ARG A 10 -13.93 0.80 24.70
N VAL A 11 -13.19 1.48 23.84
CA VAL A 11 -11.77 1.76 24.03
C VAL A 11 -11.50 3.26 23.92
N GLN A 12 -10.46 3.74 24.61
CA GLN A 12 -9.96 5.11 24.48
C GLN A 12 -8.74 5.11 23.56
N VAL A 13 -8.77 5.89 22.49
CA VAL A 13 -7.66 6.04 21.53
C VAL A 13 -7.52 7.52 21.18
N ASP A 14 -6.34 8.10 21.38
CA ASP A 14 -6.08 9.53 21.18
C ASP A 14 -7.16 10.45 21.80
N GLY A 15 -7.55 10.15 23.05
CA GLY A 15 -8.56 10.91 23.80
C GLY A 15 -10.01 10.74 23.28
N ARG A 16 -10.25 9.80 22.37
CA ARG A 16 -11.57 9.53 21.79
C ARG A 16 -12.09 8.17 22.24
N THR A 17 -13.40 8.08 22.47
CA THR A 17 -14.06 6.80 22.76
C THR A 17 -14.49 6.13 21.45
N LEU A 18 -14.01 4.92 21.18
CA LEU A 18 -14.44 4.10 20.04
C LEU A 18 -15.09 2.80 20.52
N THR A 19 -16.10 2.35 19.79
CA THR A 19 -16.67 1.00 19.95
C THR A 19 -16.04 0.07 18.92
N ILE A 20 -15.22 -0.87 19.39
CA ILE A 20 -14.72 -1.98 18.60
C ILE A 20 -15.58 -3.21 18.86
N SER A 21 -15.69 -4.12 17.90
CA SER A 21 -16.60 -5.28 18.01
C SER A 21 -16.02 -6.53 17.39
N ASN A 22 -16.54 -7.72 17.73
CA ASN A 22 -16.18 -8.97 17.06
C ASN A 22 -14.65 -9.23 17.06
N LEU A 23 -13.97 -9.04 18.19
CA LEU A 23 -12.51 -9.12 18.27
C LEU A 23 -11.99 -10.52 17.94
N TYR A 24 -12.69 -11.57 18.37
CA TYR A 24 -12.34 -12.96 18.07
C TYR A 24 -12.73 -13.42 16.66
N LYS A 25 -13.32 -12.55 15.83
CA LYS A 25 -13.66 -12.91 14.46
C LYS A 25 -12.40 -13.20 13.67
N VAL A 26 -12.26 -14.42 13.17
CA VAL A 26 -11.15 -14.81 12.30
C VAL A 26 -11.29 -14.10 10.95
N LEU A 27 -10.26 -13.33 10.57
CA LEU A 27 -10.18 -12.67 9.27
C LEU A 27 -9.22 -13.39 8.32
N TYR A 28 -8.25 -14.15 8.82
CA TYR A 28 -7.36 -15.00 8.02
C TYR A 28 -7.48 -16.48 8.42
N PRO A 29 -8.38 -17.26 7.79
CA PRO A 29 -8.68 -18.62 8.22
C PRO A 29 -7.47 -19.56 8.27
N ARG A 30 -6.54 -19.43 7.31
CA ARG A 30 -5.32 -20.28 7.26
C ARG A 30 -4.43 -20.15 8.50
N THR A 31 -4.41 -18.98 9.13
CA THR A 31 -3.54 -18.69 10.28
C THR A 31 -4.32 -18.53 11.58
N GLY A 32 -5.65 -18.54 11.53
CA GLY A 32 -6.50 -18.20 12.66
C GLY A 32 -6.48 -16.72 13.05
N THR A 33 -5.79 -15.85 12.29
CA THR A 33 -5.60 -14.44 12.67
C THR A 33 -6.95 -13.73 12.78
N THR A 34 -7.19 -13.16 13.96
CA THR A 34 -8.43 -12.52 14.38
C THR A 34 -8.45 -11.02 14.10
N LYS A 35 -9.64 -10.41 14.14
CA LYS A 35 -9.78 -8.95 14.02
C LYS A 35 -9.07 -8.20 15.15
N GLY A 36 -9.06 -8.75 16.36
CA GLY A 36 -8.32 -8.21 17.49
C GLY A 36 -6.82 -8.13 17.22
N GLU A 37 -6.22 -9.18 16.64
CA GLU A 37 -4.81 -9.19 16.26
C GLU A 37 -4.50 -8.20 15.13
N VAL A 38 -5.39 -8.08 14.15
CA VAL A 38 -5.27 -7.07 13.08
C VAL A 38 -5.32 -5.65 13.66
N LEU A 39 -6.23 -5.37 14.59
CA LEU A 39 -6.32 -4.09 15.30
C LEU A 39 -5.04 -3.81 16.10
N ASN A 40 -4.54 -4.83 16.80
CA ASN A 40 -3.31 -4.74 17.59
C ASN A 40 -2.08 -4.46 16.72
N TYR A 41 -1.96 -5.12 15.56
CA TYR A 41 -0.90 -4.85 14.59
C TYR A 41 -0.92 -3.39 14.16
N TYR A 42 -2.08 -2.90 13.70
CA TYR A 42 -2.19 -1.53 13.23
C TYR A 42 -1.94 -0.50 14.33
N ALA A 43 -2.30 -0.80 15.59
CA ALA A 43 -1.98 0.06 16.72
C ALA A 43 -0.48 0.13 17.01
N GLN A 44 0.23 -1.01 16.95
CA GLN A 44 1.66 -1.07 17.20
C GLN A 44 2.50 -0.48 16.06
N VAL A 45 2.09 -0.67 14.81
CA VAL A 45 2.81 -0.14 13.64
C VAL A 45 2.45 1.33 13.35
N ALA A 46 1.42 1.89 13.99
CA ALA A 46 0.96 3.25 13.75
C ALA A 46 2.07 4.33 13.80
N PRO A 47 3.03 4.31 14.75
CA PRO A 47 4.09 5.30 14.80
C PRO A 47 4.97 5.36 13.54
N THR A 48 5.15 4.22 12.84
CA THR A 48 5.90 4.15 11.58
C THR A 48 5.00 4.24 10.36
N LEU A 49 3.77 3.75 10.41
CA LEU A 49 2.80 3.81 9.30
C LEU A 49 2.21 5.20 9.07
N LEU A 50 1.79 5.90 10.13
CA LEU A 50 1.04 7.16 10.02
C LEU A 50 1.79 8.27 9.25
N PRO A 51 3.11 8.47 9.40
CA PRO A 51 3.85 9.43 8.59
C PRO A 51 3.68 9.20 7.07
N HIS A 52 3.50 7.95 6.65
CA HIS A 52 3.40 7.58 5.22
C HIS A 52 1.98 7.68 4.67
N LEU A 53 0.98 7.73 5.56
CA LEU A 53 -0.43 8.00 5.24
C LEU A 53 -0.77 9.50 5.32
N ALA A 54 0.02 10.29 6.05
CA ALA A 54 -0.26 11.68 6.36
C ALA A 54 -0.55 12.51 5.09
N GLY A 55 -1.66 13.25 5.11
CA GLY A 55 -2.11 14.05 3.98
C GLY A 55 -2.46 13.27 2.71
N ARG A 56 -2.51 11.93 2.69
CA ARG A 56 -2.93 11.15 1.52
C ARG A 56 -4.38 10.72 1.64
N CYS A 57 -5.12 10.84 0.55
CA CYS A 57 -6.47 10.27 0.46
C CYS A 57 -6.38 8.74 0.43
N VAL A 58 -7.12 8.06 1.30
CA VAL A 58 -7.01 6.61 1.50
C VAL A 58 -8.19 5.86 0.90
N THR A 59 -7.91 5.02 -0.10
CA THR A 59 -8.82 3.95 -0.53
C THR A 59 -8.63 2.75 0.40
N ARG A 60 -9.73 2.19 0.91
CA ARG A 60 -9.67 0.99 1.74
C ARG A 60 -10.14 -0.21 0.93
N ILE A 61 -9.52 -1.37 1.14
CA ILE A 61 -10.11 -2.63 0.74
C ILE A 61 -10.53 -3.37 2.00
N ARG A 62 -11.81 -3.75 2.05
CA ARG A 62 -12.44 -4.29 3.24
C ARG A 62 -12.82 -5.74 3.05
N TRP A 63 -12.56 -6.55 4.07
CA TRP A 63 -12.98 -7.95 4.18
C TRP A 63 -13.81 -8.15 5.44
N PRO A 64 -15.08 -7.69 5.47
CA PRO A 64 -15.90 -7.76 6.68
C PRO A 64 -16.05 -9.18 7.22
N HIS A 65 -15.94 -10.20 6.35
CA HIS A 65 -16.08 -11.62 6.68
C HIS A 65 -14.79 -12.44 6.54
N GLY A 66 -13.64 -11.78 6.38
CA GLY A 66 -12.34 -12.44 6.22
C GLY A 66 -11.93 -12.70 4.78
N VAL A 67 -10.68 -13.08 4.56
CA VAL A 67 -9.99 -13.11 3.26
C VAL A 67 -10.45 -14.20 2.29
N HIS A 68 -11.21 -15.19 2.76
CA HIS A 68 -11.81 -16.23 1.91
C HIS A 68 -13.20 -15.83 1.39
N GLU A 69 -13.77 -14.73 1.91
CA GLU A 69 -15.06 -14.20 1.50
C GLU A 69 -14.88 -12.98 0.58
N GLY A 70 -16.00 -12.43 0.10
CA GLY A 70 -15.99 -11.25 -0.75
C GLY A 70 -15.34 -10.02 -0.09
N SER A 71 -14.56 -9.28 -0.88
CA SER A 71 -14.01 -7.98 -0.52
C SER A 71 -14.59 -6.87 -1.38
N PHE A 72 -14.42 -5.63 -0.94
CA PHE A 72 -14.77 -4.47 -1.76
C PHE A 72 -13.81 -3.30 -1.54
N PHE A 73 -13.60 -2.55 -2.61
CA PHE A 73 -12.90 -1.27 -2.60
C PHE A 73 -13.86 -0.17 -2.14
N GLU A 74 -13.40 0.66 -1.22
CA GLU A 74 -14.17 1.79 -0.71
C GLU A 74 -13.32 3.04 -0.80
N LYS A 75 -13.65 3.91 -1.75
CA LYS A 75 -13.00 5.21 -1.96
C LYS A 75 -13.66 6.27 -1.09
N ASN A 76 -14.97 6.44 -1.23
CA ASN A 76 -15.76 7.35 -0.41
C ASN A 76 -15.63 7.01 1.08
N ALA A 77 -15.58 8.03 1.94
CA ALA A 77 -15.59 7.88 3.38
C ALA A 77 -16.83 7.05 3.79
N PRO A 78 -16.68 6.05 4.68
CA PRO A 78 -17.78 5.16 5.05
C PRO A 78 -19.00 5.93 5.58
N ALA A 79 -20.20 5.38 5.39
CA ALA A 79 -21.39 5.91 6.06
C ALA A 79 -21.18 5.90 7.58
N GLY A 80 -21.57 6.99 8.26
CA GLY A 80 -21.31 7.16 9.69
C GLY A 80 -19.85 7.51 10.03
N THR A 81 -19.10 8.08 9.08
CA THR A 81 -17.77 8.66 9.34
C THR A 81 -17.84 9.64 10.52
N PRO A 82 -17.07 9.42 11.61
CA PRO A 82 -17.05 10.33 12.74
C PRO A 82 -16.61 11.74 12.35
N SER A 83 -17.17 12.76 12.99
CA SER A 83 -16.91 14.18 12.66
C SER A 83 -15.45 14.61 12.83
N TRP A 84 -14.67 13.88 13.62
CA TRP A 84 -13.25 14.12 13.83
C TRP A 84 -12.35 13.47 12.76
N VAL A 85 -12.89 12.61 11.90
CA VAL A 85 -12.13 12.05 10.77
C VAL A 85 -12.02 13.11 9.69
N ARG A 86 -10.79 13.49 9.38
CA ARG A 86 -10.53 14.41 8.28
C ARG A 86 -10.84 13.74 6.94
N THR A 87 -11.48 14.50 6.06
CA THR A 87 -11.78 14.07 4.69
C THR A 87 -11.27 15.09 3.67
N ALA A 88 -11.15 14.65 2.42
CA ALA A 88 -10.88 15.53 1.29
C ALA A 88 -11.73 15.13 0.10
N GLU A 89 -12.24 16.13 -0.61
CA GLU A 89 -13.01 15.97 -1.83
C GLU A 89 -12.08 15.95 -3.04
N VAL A 90 -12.14 14.89 -3.83
CA VAL A 90 -11.22 14.63 -4.94
C VAL A 90 -12.02 14.46 -6.23
N PRO A 91 -11.70 15.21 -7.30
CA PRO A 91 -12.36 15.05 -8.59
C PRO A 91 -12.20 13.64 -9.17
N THR A 92 -13.27 13.11 -9.75
CA THR A 92 -13.27 11.80 -10.43
C THR A 92 -12.82 11.94 -11.88
N THR A 93 -11.54 12.19 -12.12
CA THR A 93 -11.02 12.10 -13.49
C THR A 93 -11.04 10.64 -13.96
N GLY A 94 -12.00 10.27 -14.83
CA GLY A 94 -11.98 9.00 -15.59
C GLY A 94 -12.83 7.83 -15.08
N SER A 95 -13.86 8.05 -14.24
CA SER A 95 -14.80 6.99 -13.89
C SER A 95 -15.76 6.69 -15.05
N ARG A 96 -15.77 5.44 -15.55
CA ARG A 96 -16.71 4.93 -16.56
C ARG A 96 -18.17 4.82 -16.07
N ALA A 97 -18.42 5.06 -14.78
CA ALA A 97 -19.75 5.15 -14.21
C ALA A 97 -20.03 6.61 -13.90
N GLN A 98 -20.95 7.21 -14.66
CA GLN A 98 -21.61 8.48 -14.33
C GLN A 98 -22.40 8.28 -13.03
N SER A 99 -21.76 8.39 -11.87
CA SER A 99 -22.47 8.75 -10.64
C SER A 99 -22.52 10.27 -10.57
N SER A 100 -23.66 10.81 -10.16
CA SER A 100 -24.04 12.22 -10.18
C SER A 100 -23.24 13.18 -9.27
N SER A 101 -22.02 12.81 -8.85
CA SER A 101 -21.08 13.72 -8.21
C SER A 101 -19.75 13.66 -8.96
N ASP A 102 -19.28 14.81 -9.45
CA ASP A 102 -17.98 14.95 -10.12
C ASP A 102 -16.79 14.67 -9.18
N THR A 103 -17.06 14.38 -7.91
CA THR A 103 -16.09 14.23 -6.83
C THR A 103 -16.38 13.01 -5.94
N LEU A 104 -15.34 12.51 -5.27
CA LEU A 104 -15.40 11.51 -4.21
C LEU A 104 -14.80 12.09 -2.92
N VAL A 105 -15.37 11.74 -1.77
CA VAL A 105 -14.88 12.22 -0.47
C VAL A 105 -14.05 11.13 0.17
N PHE A 106 -12.73 11.28 0.24
CA PHE A 106 -11.84 10.28 0.83
C PHE A 106 -11.53 10.60 2.30
N PRO A 107 -11.38 9.60 3.18
CA PRO A 107 -10.79 9.80 4.49
C PRO A 107 -9.27 9.99 4.37
N ILE A 108 -8.72 10.75 5.30
CA ILE A 108 -7.28 10.92 5.50
C ILE A 108 -6.96 10.37 6.89
N ILE A 109 -5.96 9.49 6.96
CA ILE A 109 -5.56 8.84 8.22
C ILE A 109 -4.33 9.56 8.75
N GLU A 110 -4.51 10.37 9.79
CA GLU A 110 -3.42 11.16 10.40
C GLU A 110 -3.22 10.86 11.89
N ASP A 111 -4.11 10.07 12.50
CA ASP A 111 -4.04 9.69 13.91
C ASP A 111 -4.45 8.22 14.12
N LEU A 112 -4.11 7.70 15.31
CA LEU A 112 -4.35 6.30 15.65
C LEU A 112 -5.85 6.04 15.78
N ALA A 113 -6.64 7.00 16.28
CA ALA A 113 -8.09 6.86 16.36
C ALA A 113 -8.73 6.63 14.98
N THR A 114 -8.34 7.38 13.95
CA THR A 114 -8.85 7.21 12.58
C THR A 114 -8.46 5.85 12.01
N LEU A 115 -7.21 5.45 12.22
CA LEU A 115 -6.69 4.16 11.79
C LEU A 115 -7.46 3.02 12.46
N THR A 116 -7.58 3.02 13.79
CA THR A 116 -8.33 2.03 14.57
C THR A 116 -9.78 1.94 14.10
N TRP A 117 -10.44 3.07 13.86
CA TRP A 117 -11.82 3.09 13.37
C TRP A 117 -11.96 2.39 12.01
N LEU A 118 -11.13 2.73 11.02
CA LEU A 118 -11.18 2.11 9.69
C LEU A 118 -10.83 0.63 9.74
N VAL A 119 -9.83 0.24 10.53
CA VAL A 119 -9.44 -1.18 10.71
C VAL A 119 -10.57 -1.96 11.40
N ASN A 120 -11.29 -1.36 12.34
CA ASN A 120 -12.46 -1.97 12.98
C ASN A 120 -13.59 -2.27 11.98
N LEU A 121 -13.66 -1.53 10.87
CA LEU A 121 -14.53 -1.79 9.71
C LEU A 121 -13.98 -2.89 8.77
N ALA A 122 -12.95 -3.60 9.21
CA ALA A 122 -12.22 -4.64 8.48
C ALA A 122 -11.51 -4.13 7.22
N ALA A 123 -11.03 -2.87 7.24
CA ALA A 123 -10.10 -2.36 6.22
C ALA A 123 -8.72 -3.00 6.43
N LEU A 124 -8.47 -4.11 5.75
CA LEU A 124 -7.19 -4.82 5.83
C LEU A 124 -6.13 -4.12 4.98
N GLU A 125 -6.51 -3.58 3.82
CA GLU A 125 -5.57 -2.86 2.95
C GLU A 125 -5.88 -1.36 2.93
N LEU A 126 -4.82 -0.57 3.10
CA LEU A 126 -4.81 0.89 2.98
C LEU A 126 -4.03 1.26 1.72
N HIS A 127 -4.72 1.84 0.74
CA HIS A 127 -4.14 2.25 -0.54
C HIS A 127 -4.16 3.77 -0.64
N VAL A 128 -3.04 4.35 -1.06
CA VAL A 128 -2.84 5.80 -1.07
C VAL A 128 -2.39 6.29 -2.44
N HIS A 129 -2.73 7.53 -2.74
CA HIS A 129 -2.19 8.25 -3.89
C HIS A 129 -0.71 8.62 -3.69
N GLN A 130 0.00 8.86 -4.79
CA GLN A 130 1.39 9.36 -4.74
C GLN A 130 1.48 10.88 -4.55
N TRP A 131 0.32 11.55 -4.55
CA TRP A 131 0.15 12.94 -4.16
C TRP A 131 -0.53 13.05 -2.80
N THR A 132 -0.59 14.27 -2.27
CA THR A 132 -1.18 14.60 -0.96
C THR A 132 -2.11 15.80 -1.06
N VAL A 133 -2.91 16.06 -0.03
CA VAL A 133 -3.72 17.27 0.09
C VAL A 133 -3.16 18.26 1.11
N ASP A 134 -3.42 19.54 0.89
CA ASP A 134 -3.22 20.59 1.90
C ASP A 134 -4.23 20.53 3.04
N ARG A 135 -4.03 21.35 4.08
CA ARG A 135 -4.92 21.41 5.25
C ARG A 135 -6.37 21.73 4.90
N SER A 136 -6.61 22.42 3.78
CA SER A 136 -7.97 22.70 3.26
C SER A 136 -8.56 21.57 2.42
N GLY A 137 -7.83 20.46 2.25
CA GLY A 137 -8.28 19.28 1.49
C GLY A 137 -8.03 19.39 -0.02
N ARG A 138 -7.31 20.42 -0.49
CA ARG A 138 -7.03 20.58 -1.92
C ARG A 138 -5.85 19.70 -2.34
N PRO A 139 -5.97 18.93 -3.45
CA PRO A 139 -4.86 18.17 -4.00
C PRO A 139 -3.63 19.02 -4.27
N ARG A 140 -2.47 18.49 -3.93
CA ARG A 140 -1.14 18.98 -4.34
C ARG A 140 -0.57 18.04 -5.39
N GLY A 141 0.58 18.42 -5.96
CA GLY A 141 1.36 17.51 -6.81
C GLY A 141 1.88 16.28 -6.06
N ALA A 142 2.22 15.25 -6.83
CA ALA A 142 2.93 14.05 -6.39
C ALA A 142 4.24 14.45 -5.69
N ASP A 143 4.49 13.91 -4.51
CA ASP A 143 5.75 14.07 -3.77
C ASP A 143 6.66 12.85 -3.85
N ARG A 144 6.19 11.79 -4.51
CA ARG A 144 6.97 10.60 -4.77
C ARG A 144 6.54 9.95 -6.07
N VAL A 145 7.44 9.17 -6.64
CA VAL A 145 7.16 8.21 -7.71
C VAL A 145 7.16 6.80 -7.14
N VAL A 146 6.36 5.90 -7.72
CA VAL A 146 6.40 4.47 -7.45
C VAL A 146 6.62 3.68 -8.74
N VAL A 147 7.52 2.70 -8.71
CA VAL A 147 7.65 1.68 -9.76
C VAL A 147 7.20 0.35 -9.16
N ASP A 148 6.07 -0.16 -9.64
CA ASP A 148 5.49 -1.44 -9.20
C ASP A 148 6.00 -2.59 -10.09
N LEU A 149 6.65 -3.57 -9.47
CA LEU A 149 7.23 -4.74 -10.11
C LEU A 149 6.33 -5.95 -9.89
N ASP A 150 5.55 -6.30 -10.92
CA ASP A 150 4.61 -7.42 -10.89
C ASP A 150 5.16 -8.61 -11.72
N PRO A 151 5.58 -9.72 -11.08
CA PRO A 151 6.16 -10.84 -11.79
C PRO A 151 5.08 -11.70 -12.48
N GLY A 152 5.25 -11.96 -13.77
CA GLY A 152 4.41 -12.89 -14.51
C GLY A 152 5.00 -14.31 -14.50
N GLU A 153 4.17 -15.28 -14.10
CA GLU A 153 4.59 -16.68 -13.97
C GLU A 153 5.33 -17.19 -15.22
N PRO A 154 6.43 -17.94 -15.08
CA PRO A 154 7.00 -18.46 -13.82
C PRO A 154 7.91 -17.49 -13.05
N ALA A 155 8.09 -16.24 -13.49
CA ALA A 155 8.86 -15.27 -12.71
C ALA A 155 8.20 -15.02 -11.35
N GLY A 156 9.01 -14.71 -10.34
CA GLY A 156 8.58 -14.43 -8.98
C GLY A 156 9.42 -13.32 -8.35
N LEU A 157 9.50 -13.36 -7.01
CA LEU A 157 10.14 -12.31 -6.22
C LEU A 157 11.64 -12.19 -6.52
N HIS A 158 12.30 -13.29 -6.90
CA HIS A 158 13.70 -13.33 -7.32
C HIS A 158 13.95 -12.43 -8.54
N GLU A 159 13.17 -12.59 -9.61
CA GLU A 159 13.26 -11.74 -10.80
C GLU A 159 12.93 -10.29 -10.46
N CYS A 160 11.93 -10.05 -9.58
CA CYS A 160 11.65 -8.70 -9.09
C CYS A 160 12.86 -8.08 -8.39
N CYS A 161 13.63 -8.83 -7.59
CA CYS A 161 14.83 -8.31 -6.94
C CYS A 161 15.91 -7.91 -7.96
N ARG A 162 16.16 -8.76 -8.97
CA ARG A 162 17.10 -8.46 -10.05
C ARG A 162 16.72 -7.18 -10.79
N VAL A 163 15.43 -7.03 -11.10
CA VAL A 163 14.89 -5.83 -11.77
C VAL A 163 14.88 -4.61 -10.83
N ALA A 164 14.64 -4.80 -9.54
CA ALA A 164 14.68 -3.72 -8.55
C ALA A 164 16.05 -3.06 -8.47
N LEU A 165 17.14 -3.82 -8.59
CA LEU A 165 18.50 -3.27 -8.66
C LEU A 165 18.70 -2.39 -9.91
N MET A 166 18.15 -2.82 -11.06
CA MET A 166 18.21 -2.02 -12.30
C MET A 166 17.39 -0.73 -12.16
N VAL A 167 16.20 -0.81 -11.55
CA VAL A 167 15.35 0.37 -11.27
C VAL A 167 16.04 1.32 -10.31
N ARG A 168 16.72 0.81 -9.27
CA ARG A 168 17.52 1.62 -8.33
C ARG A 168 18.53 2.47 -9.08
N ASP A 169 19.30 1.84 -9.94
CA ASP A 169 20.41 2.49 -10.64
C ASP A 169 19.87 3.53 -11.64
N ARG A 170 18.79 3.22 -12.37
CA ARG A 170 18.09 4.18 -13.26
C ARG A 170 17.51 5.38 -12.52
N LEU A 171 16.95 5.17 -11.32
CA LEU A 171 16.46 6.27 -10.49
C LEU A 171 17.63 7.10 -9.93
N ALA A 172 18.73 6.46 -9.52
CA ALA A 172 19.93 7.14 -9.03
C ALA A 172 20.58 8.03 -10.10
N GLU A 173 20.61 7.60 -11.37
CA GLU A 173 21.05 8.43 -12.52
C GLU A 173 20.23 9.72 -12.68
N ARG A 174 19.00 9.74 -12.15
CA ARG A 174 18.09 10.89 -12.13
C ARG A 174 18.13 11.66 -10.81
N GLY A 175 19.06 11.33 -9.92
CA GLY A 175 19.18 11.93 -8.59
C GLY A 175 18.10 11.49 -7.60
N LEU A 176 17.41 10.37 -7.86
CA LEU A 176 16.32 9.86 -7.04
C LEU A 176 16.76 8.62 -6.25
N ALA A 177 16.71 8.71 -4.92
CA ALA A 177 17.05 7.60 -4.04
C ALA A 177 15.84 6.66 -3.87
N ALA A 178 15.96 5.44 -4.41
CA ALA A 178 14.89 4.45 -4.34
C ALA A 178 14.86 3.70 -2.99
N LYS A 179 13.65 3.42 -2.51
CA LYS A 179 13.31 2.73 -1.27
C LYS A 179 12.50 1.47 -1.60
N PRO A 180 13.06 0.26 -1.41
CA PRO A 180 12.38 -0.98 -1.74
C PRO A 180 11.37 -1.40 -0.68
N VAL A 181 10.22 -1.89 -1.14
CA VAL A 181 9.12 -2.39 -0.31
C VAL A 181 8.62 -3.69 -0.94
N THR A 182 8.61 -4.81 -0.22
CA THR A 182 7.88 -5.98 -0.74
C THR A 182 6.39 -5.64 -0.77
N SER A 183 5.67 -6.05 -1.82
CA SER A 183 4.25 -5.68 -1.94
C SER A 183 3.36 -6.35 -0.87
N GLY A 184 3.83 -7.40 -0.21
CA GLY A 184 3.02 -8.34 0.57
C GLY A 184 2.20 -9.31 -0.30
N SER A 185 2.34 -9.24 -1.63
CA SER A 185 1.65 -10.06 -2.63
C SER A 185 2.64 -10.96 -3.37
N LYS A 186 2.91 -10.71 -4.65
CA LYS A 186 3.88 -11.46 -5.46
C LYS A 186 5.16 -10.67 -5.73
N GLY A 187 5.07 -9.35 -5.80
CA GLY A 187 6.14 -8.47 -6.29
C GLY A 187 6.74 -7.51 -5.27
N LEU A 188 7.41 -6.47 -5.77
CA LEU A 188 8.03 -5.36 -5.03
C LEU A 188 7.52 -4.01 -5.56
N HIS A 189 7.55 -2.99 -4.71
CA HIS A 189 7.46 -1.59 -5.10
C HIS A 189 8.77 -0.87 -4.81
N LEU A 190 9.15 0.05 -5.68
CA LEU A 190 10.27 0.97 -5.49
C LEU A 190 9.71 2.38 -5.42
N TYR A 191 9.86 3.03 -4.28
CA TYR A 191 9.45 4.43 -4.11
C TYR A 191 10.67 5.34 -4.16
N ALA A 192 10.53 6.53 -4.73
CA ALA A 192 11.53 7.58 -4.57
C ALA A 192 10.83 8.92 -4.33
N ASP A 193 11.33 9.67 -3.36
CA ASP A 193 10.83 11.01 -3.06
C ASP A 193 11.26 11.97 -4.17
N LEU A 194 10.33 12.81 -4.61
CA LEU A 194 10.60 13.83 -5.62
C LEU A 194 11.12 15.10 -4.93
N PRO A 195 12.15 15.76 -5.49
CA PRO A 195 12.74 16.96 -4.89
C PRO A 195 11.75 18.12 -4.81
N GLU A 196 10.77 18.13 -5.71
CA GLU A 196 9.64 19.06 -5.72
C GLU A 196 8.34 18.34 -6.04
N ARG A 197 7.21 18.97 -5.72
CA ARG A 197 5.89 18.42 -6.03
C ARG A 197 5.56 18.64 -7.50
N VAL A 198 5.22 17.59 -8.22
CA VAL A 198 4.94 17.64 -9.66
C VAL A 198 3.51 17.18 -9.99
N PRO A 199 2.91 17.60 -11.11
CA PRO A 199 1.70 16.96 -11.65
C PRO A 199 1.83 15.43 -11.73
N SER A 200 0.72 14.70 -11.55
CA SER A 200 0.77 13.22 -11.58
C SER A 200 1.14 12.67 -12.96
N GLU A 201 0.91 13.46 -14.00
CA GLU A 201 1.31 13.19 -15.38
C GLU A 201 2.83 13.12 -15.50
N ASP A 202 3.56 14.01 -14.81
CA ASP A 202 5.02 14.08 -14.86
C ASP A 202 5.66 12.92 -14.10
N SER A 203 5.14 12.57 -12.91
CA SER A 203 5.60 11.38 -12.17
C SER A 203 5.27 10.09 -12.93
N SER A 204 4.14 10.04 -13.64
CA SER A 204 3.78 8.92 -14.52
C SER A 204 4.72 8.83 -15.73
N ALA A 205 5.07 9.96 -16.35
CA ALA A 205 6.01 10.01 -17.45
C ALA A 205 7.41 9.54 -17.02
N LEU A 206 7.86 9.95 -15.83
CA LEU A 206 9.13 9.50 -15.26
C LEU A 206 9.16 7.98 -15.07
N ALA A 207 8.15 7.41 -14.40
CA ALA A 207 8.07 5.97 -14.19
C ALA A 207 7.98 5.19 -15.51
N LYS A 208 7.25 5.73 -16.49
CA LYS A 208 7.12 5.14 -17.82
C LYS A 208 8.45 5.14 -18.57
N ALA A 209 9.21 6.24 -18.53
CA ALA A 209 10.53 6.31 -19.16
C ALA A 209 11.48 5.24 -18.60
N VAL A 210 11.56 5.11 -17.27
CA VAL A 210 12.34 4.04 -16.62
C VAL A 210 11.90 2.65 -17.08
N ALA A 211 10.59 2.41 -17.16
CA ALA A 211 10.05 1.13 -17.60
C ALA A 211 10.38 0.81 -19.08
N GLU A 212 10.27 1.78 -19.97
CA GLU A 212 10.53 1.62 -21.40
C GLU A 212 12.03 1.45 -21.69
N GLU A 213 12.91 2.19 -21.01
CA GLU A 213 14.36 2.03 -21.10
C GLU A 213 14.79 0.62 -20.67
N LEU A 214 14.35 0.17 -19.49
CA LEU A 214 14.69 -1.17 -18.98
C LEU A 214 14.09 -2.29 -19.85
N GLN A 215 12.90 -2.08 -20.44
CA GLN A 215 12.37 -3.04 -21.41
C GLN A 215 13.25 -3.10 -22.68
N GLY A 216 13.77 -1.97 -23.14
CA GLY A 216 14.66 -1.91 -24.31
C GLY A 216 15.98 -2.63 -24.08
N GLU A 217 16.57 -2.47 -22.91
CA GLU A 217 17.87 -3.07 -22.53
C GLU A 217 17.75 -4.54 -22.10
N HIS A 218 16.67 -4.87 -21.40
CA HIS A 218 16.44 -6.21 -20.82
C HIS A 218 15.10 -6.82 -21.26
N PRO A 219 14.80 -6.94 -22.57
CA PRO A 219 13.49 -7.36 -23.07
C PRO A 219 13.11 -8.80 -22.71
N ALA A 220 14.07 -9.63 -22.33
CA ALA A 220 13.83 -10.99 -21.85
C ALA A 220 13.36 -11.04 -20.39
N LEU A 221 13.64 -10.02 -19.59
CA LEU A 221 13.36 -9.97 -18.16
C LEU A 221 12.27 -8.94 -17.80
N VAL A 222 12.17 -7.86 -18.56
CA VAL A 222 11.31 -6.70 -18.27
C VAL A 222 10.24 -6.52 -19.34
N THR A 223 9.03 -6.11 -18.92
CA THR A 223 7.99 -5.60 -19.81
C THR A 223 7.33 -4.35 -19.21
N ALA A 224 7.15 -3.32 -20.03
CA ALA A 224 6.35 -2.13 -19.73
C ALA A 224 4.98 -2.18 -20.42
N THR A 225 4.71 -3.23 -21.20
CA THR A 225 3.45 -3.40 -21.93
C THR A 225 2.35 -3.92 -21.00
N MET A 226 1.20 -3.24 -20.96
CA MET A 226 0.04 -3.60 -20.14
C MET A 226 -0.53 -4.99 -20.43
N THR A 227 -0.41 -5.47 -21.68
CA THR A 227 -0.97 -6.74 -22.14
C THR A 227 -0.44 -7.93 -21.34
N LYS A 228 -1.32 -8.61 -20.61
CA LYS A 228 -0.99 -9.77 -19.76
C LYS A 228 -0.25 -10.88 -20.51
N ALA A 229 -0.58 -11.11 -21.79
CA ALA A 229 0.05 -12.13 -22.62
C ALA A 229 1.57 -11.94 -22.80
N ARG A 230 2.10 -10.72 -22.58
CA ARG A 230 3.54 -10.43 -22.67
C ARG A 230 4.31 -10.59 -21.36
N ARG A 231 3.63 -10.98 -20.27
CA ARG A 231 4.23 -11.03 -18.92
C ARG A 231 4.86 -12.37 -18.55
N ALA A 232 4.57 -13.45 -19.29
CA ALA A 232 5.05 -14.78 -18.93
C ALA A 232 6.59 -14.80 -18.82
N GLY A 233 7.09 -15.19 -17.64
CA GLY A 233 8.53 -15.23 -17.33
C GLY A 233 9.22 -13.88 -17.19
N LYS A 234 8.47 -12.77 -17.13
CA LYS A 234 8.99 -11.40 -17.06
C LYS A 234 8.43 -10.64 -15.87
N VAL A 235 9.15 -9.61 -15.45
CA VAL A 235 8.66 -8.61 -14.50
C VAL A 235 7.98 -7.48 -15.27
N PHE A 236 6.70 -7.27 -14.98
CA PHE A 236 5.95 -6.14 -15.49
C PHE A 236 6.20 -4.92 -14.61
N LEU A 237 6.64 -3.81 -15.22
CA LEU A 237 6.79 -2.51 -14.56
C LEU A 237 5.50 -1.71 -14.75
N ASP A 238 4.63 -1.74 -13.75
CA ASP A 238 3.38 -0.98 -13.77
C ASP A 238 3.61 0.49 -13.44
N TRP A 239 4.04 1.25 -14.46
CA TRP A 239 4.21 2.70 -14.36
C TRP A 239 2.88 3.45 -14.13
N SER A 240 1.73 2.82 -14.38
CA SER A 240 0.43 3.49 -14.28
C SER A 240 -0.01 3.78 -12.85
N GLN A 241 0.65 3.18 -11.85
CA GLN A 241 0.42 3.43 -10.42
C GLN A 241 0.64 4.90 -10.01
N ASN A 242 1.33 5.70 -10.82
CA ASN A 242 1.56 7.11 -10.60
C ASN A 242 0.44 8.02 -11.12
N ALA A 243 -0.51 7.49 -11.89
CA ALA A 243 -1.63 8.28 -12.39
C ALA A 243 -2.45 8.84 -11.21
N GLY A 244 -2.89 10.10 -11.30
CA GLY A 244 -3.53 10.79 -10.17
C GLY A 244 -4.79 10.09 -9.63
N SER A 245 -5.47 9.30 -10.46
CA SER A 245 -6.66 8.53 -10.09
C SER A 245 -6.38 7.15 -9.47
N LYS A 246 -5.12 6.70 -9.47
CA LYS A 246 -4.67 5.41 -8.96
C LYS A 246 -4.17 5.52 -7.54
N THR A 247 -4.24 4.40 -6.83
CA THR A 247 -3.73 4.25 -5.48
C THR A 247 -2.94 2.96 -5.39
N THR A 248 -1.88 2.97 -4.59
CA THR A 248 -1.02 1.82 -4.33
C THR A 248 -1.05 1.49 -2.85
N VAL A 249 -0.96 0.22 -2.48
CA VAL A 249 -0.93 -0.19 -1.07
C VAL A 249 0.19 0.55 -0.34
N SER A 250 -0.13 1.12 0.82
CA SER A 250 0.81 1.87 1.64
C SER A 250 1.86 0.91 2.23
N PRO A 251 3.12 1.35 2.37
CA PRO A 251 4.06 0.71 3.28
C PRO A 251 3.41 0.46 4.64
N TYR A 252 3.71 -0.70 5.24
CA TYR A 252 3.16 -1.24 6.48
C TYR A 252 1.66 -1.64 6.46
N SER A 253 0.96 -1.47 5.35
CA SER A 253 -0.41 -2.02 5.23
C SER A 253 -0.39 -3.54 5.12
N LEU A 254 -1.31 -4.18 5.84
CA LEU A 254 -1.66 -5.59 5.62
C LEU A 254 -2.16 -5.82 4.19
N ARG A 255 -2.15 -7.09 3.77
CA ARG A 255 -2.70 -7.60 2.51
C ARG A 255 -3.83 -8.58 2.78
N GLY A 256 -4.93 -8.47 2.04
CA GLY A 256 -6.06 -9.38 2.09
C GLY A 256 -5.79 -10.66 1.31
N ARG A 257 -4.76 -11.42 1.72
CA ARG A 257 -4.34 -12.69 1.13
C ARG A 257 -4.57 -13.85 2.10
N GLU A 258 -4.23 -15.06 1.67
CA GLU A 258 -4.35 -16.26 2.50
C GLU A 258 -3.54 -16.18 3.81
N LEU A 259 -2.36 -15.54 3.74
CA LEU A 259 -1.54 -15.20 4.89
C LEU A 259 -1.64 -13.70 5.17
N PRO A 260 -1.55 -13.27 6.45
CA PRO A 260 -1.57 -11.86 6.87
C PRO A 260 -0.22 -11.19 6.58
N THR A 261 0.14 -11.11 5.30
CA THR A 261 1.35 -10.46 4.82
C THR A 261 1.20 -8.95 4.77
N VAL A 262 2.34 -8.25 4.73
CA VAL A 262 2.41 -6.79 4.80
C VAL A 262 3.25 -6.24 3.65
N ALA A 263 2.89 -5.05 3.16
CA ALA A 263 3.74 -4.27 2.27
C ALA A 263 4.96 -3.74 3.05
N THR A 264 6.11 -4.43 2.98
CA THR A 264 7.18 -4.30 4.00
C THR A 264 8.41 -3.59 3.45
N PRO A 265 8.79 -2.43 4.00
CA PRO A 265 10.05 -1.76 3.66
C PRO A 265 11.29 -2.62 3.94
N LEU A 266 12.28 -2.52 3.07
CA LEU A 266 13.50 -3.32 3.09
C LEU A 266 14.76 -2.46 3.07
N ALA A 267 15.87 -3.04 3.56
CA ALA A 267 17.20 -2.58 3.23
C ALA A 267 17.62 -3.10 1.84
N TRP A 268 18.49 -2.37 1.14
CA TRP A 268 19.00 -2.79 -0.17
C TRP A 268 19.77 -4.12 -0.12
N ALA A 269 20.48 -4.39 0.98
CA ALA A 269 21.18 -5.66 1.17
C ALA A 269 20.25 -6.89 1.11
N GLU A 270 19.00 -6.74 1.56
CA GLU A 270 17.99 -7.82 1.47
C GLU A 270 17.55 -8.06 0.02
N VAL A 271 17.41 -6.98 -0.75
CA VAL A 271 17.08 -7.07 -2.19
C VAL A 271 18.25 -7.66 -2.97
N GLU A 272 19.48 -7.28 -2.65
CA GLU A 272 20.70 -7.84 -3.26
C GLU A 272 20.83 -9.34 -2.98
N ALA A 273 20.57 -9.77 -1.75
CA ALA A 273 20.50 -11.20 -1.40
C ALA A 273 19.41 -11.92 -2.20
N GLY A 274 18.19 -11.36 -2.27
CA GLY A 274 17.09 -11.91 -3.07
C GLY A 274 17.36 -11.98 -4.58
N ALA A 275 18.21 -11.09 -5.10
CA ALA A 275 18.64 -11.11 -6.50
C ALA A 275 19.69 -12.20 -6.78
N GLN A 276 20.40 -12.68 -5.74
CA GLN A 276 21.41 -13.73 -5.84
C GLN A 276 20.81 -15.12 -5.57
N ASP A 277 19.93 -15.23 -4.58
CA ASP A 277 19.28 -16.48 -4.17
C ASP A 277 17.75 -16.32 -4.14
N PRO A 278 17.00 -17.11 -4.92
CA PRO A 278 15.55 -17.09 -4.93
C PRO A 278 14.88 -17.31 -3.56
N MET A 279 15.57 -17.92 -2.60
CA MET A 279 15.06 -18.21 -1.25
C MET A 279 15.45 -17.17 -0.21
N ALA A 280 16.34 -16.22 -0.54
CA ALA A 280 16.86 -15.25 0.43
C ALA A 280 15.83 -14.16 0.81
N LEU A 281 14.84 -13.90 -0.05
CA LEU A 281 13.79 -12.93 0.23
C LEU A 281 12.40 -13.54 0.01
N ARG A 282 11.47 -13.20 0.91
CA ARG A 282 10.05 -13.54 0.81
C ARG A 282 9.18 -12.38 1.26
N GLN A 283 7.87 -12.54 1.13
CA GLN A 283 6.91 -11.64 1.76
C GLN A 283 6.88 -11.87 3.28
N PHE A 284 6.68 -10.80 4.04
CA PHE A 284 6.68 -10.81 5.50
C PHE A 284 5.25 -10.81 6.05
N ARG A 285 5.02 -11.59 7.10
CA ARG A 285 3.81 -11.55 7.91
C ARG A 285 3.85 -10.37 8.88
N PHE A 286 2.68 -9.96 9.33
CA PHE A 286 2.51 -8.83 10.25
C PHE A 286 3.28 -8.98 11.56
N ASP A 287 3.40 -10.19 12.11
CA ASP A 287 4.18 -10.48 13.30
C ASP A 287 5.67 -10.18 13.09
N GLU A 288 6.24 -10.65 11.98
CA GLU A 288 7.64 -10.42 11.57
C GLU A 288 7.92 -8.93 11.29
N VAL A 289 6.94 -8.20 10.75
CA VAL A 289 7.08 -6.76 10.52
C VAL A 289 7.19 -5.99 11.83
N LEU A 290 6.46 -6.39 12.88
CA LEU A 290 6.58 -5.73 14.19
C LEU A 290 7.98 -5.95 14.78
N GLU A 291 8.54 -7.16 14.67
CA GLU A 291 9.91 -7.46 15.08
C GLU A 291 10.93 -6.60 14.31
N ARG A 292 10.78 -6.51 12.98
CA ARG A 292 11.64 -5.67 12.13
C ARG A 292 11.55 -4.19 12.48
N VAL A 293 10.37 -3.67 12.77
CA VAL A 293 10.19 -2.26 13.18
C VAL A 293 10.87 -2.00 14.52
N GLN A 294 10.84 -2.96 15.45
CA GLN A 294 11.56 -2.84 16.73
C GLN A 294 13.08 -2.86 16.53
N GLU A 295 13.59 -3.70 15.62
CA GLU A 295 15.02 -3.87 15.38
C GLU A 295 15.63 -2.73 14.53
N HIS A 296 14.95 -2.33 13.46
CA HIS A 296 15.50 -1.43 12.44
C HIS A 296 14.83 -0.06 12.41
N GLY A 297 13.75 0.15 13.15
CA GLY A 297 12.92 1.34 13.05
C GLY A 297 12.18 1.41 11.71
N ASP A 298 11.99 2.63 11.19
CA ASP A 298 11.29 2.86 9.93
C ASP A 298 12.24 2.91 8.73
N LEU A 299 12.42 1.77 8.05
CA LEU A 299 13.25 1.68 6.84
C LEU A 299 12.70 2.51 5.66
N PHE A 300 11.43 2.94 5.69
CA PHE A 300 10.84 3.75 4.63
C PHE A 300 11.06 5.25 4.79
N ALA A 301 11.34 5.73 6.01
CA ALA A 301 11.72 7.13 6.23
C ALA A 301 13.03 7.49 5.48
N GLY A 302 13.92 6.51 5.28
CA GLY A 302 15.29 6.72 4.80
C GLY A 302 16.24 7.17 5.92
N PRO A 303 17.57 7.17 5.69
CA PRO A 303 18.52 7.73 6.64
C PRO A 303 18.25 9.23 6.83
N ARG A 304 18.28 9.69 8.08
CA ARG A 304 18.27 11.13 8.41
C ARG A 304 19.61 11.76 8.06
#